data_AF-A0A962CGH7-F1
#
_entry.id   AF-A0A962CGH7-F1
#
_cell.length_a   1.000
_cell.length_b   1.000
_cell.length_c   1.000
_cell.angle_alpha   90.00
_cell.angle_beta   90.00
_cell.angle_gamma   90.00
#
_symmetry.space_group_name_H-M   'P 1'
#
loop_
_entity.id
_entity.type
_entity.pdbx_description
1 polymer ?
#
loop_
_entity_poly.entity_id
_entity_poly.type
_entity_poly.pdbx_seq_one_letter_code
_entity_poly.pdbx_strand_id
1 'polypeptide(L)'
;LYFLQAQIVDTSIDGRAAQTAYFANVDIWVNSLTLILQVFLTGRLMARIGVGLTLAALPLISIIGFAGLGLAPVLFAVVVFTVARRVTNFAFSRPAREALFVPLSRGEKYKAKNLIDTVVYRVGDQIGAWTNGVLIWLGLGIGGIAFSAVPLAAIWLVLSLWLGRKYVLKQSGPPQ
;
A
#
# COMPACT_ATOMS: atom_id res chain seq x y z
N LEU A 1 1.76 -2.56 -10.82
CA LEU A 1 2.77 -1.48 -10.64
C LEU A 1 4.18 -1.98 -10.92
N TYR A 2 4.71 -2.93 -10.16
CA TYR A 2 6.07 -3.45 -10.39
C TYR A 2 6.29 -3.94 -11.82
N PHE A 3 5.41 -4.81 -12.35
CA PHE A 3 5.51 -5.30 -13.73
C PHE A 3 5.43 -4.18 -14.78
N LEU A 4 4.56 -3.19 -14.56
CA LEU A 4 4.43 -2.04 -15.45
C LEU A 4 5.70 -1.17 -15.43
N GLN A 5 6.30 -0.95 -14.26
CA GLN A 5 7.56 -0.21 -14.14
C GLN A 5 8.72 -0.98 -14.79
N ALA A 6 8.80 -2.30 -14.57
CA ALA A 6 9.83 -3.14 -15.16
C ALA A 6 9.76 -3.17 -16.69
N GLN A 7 8.56 -3.32 -17.25
CA GLN A 7 8.35 -3.33 -18.70
C GLN A 7 8.76 -2.01 -19.34
N ILE A 8 8.46 -0.87 -18.71
CA ILE A 8 8.83 0.42 -19.27
C ILE A 8 10.34 0.67 -19.14
N VAL A 9 10.95 0.36 -18.00
CA VAL A 9 12.40 0.48 -17.81
C VAL A 9 13.17 -0.33 -18.85
N ASP A 10 12.70 -1.54 -19.16
CA ASP A 10 13.32 -2.40 -20.18
C ASP A 10 13.29 -1.77 -21.57
N THR A 11 12.19 -1.09 -21.93
CA THR A 11 12.06 -0.40 -23.22
C THR A 11 12.74 0.97 -23.30
N SER A 12 13.09 1.58 -22.17
CA SER A 12 13.51 3.00 -22.10
C SER A 12 14.95 3.18 -21.62
N ILE A 13 15.57 2.17 -21.01
CA ILE A 13 16.91 2.25 -20.42
C ILE A 13 17.77 1.10 -20.94
N ASP A 14 18.72 1.44 -21.79
CA ASP A 14 19.66 0.49 -22.37
C ASP A 14 20.74 0.07 -21.36
N GLY A 15 20.87 -1.24 -21.14
CA GLY A 15 21.92 -1.83 -20.33
C GLY A 15 21.52 -2.11 -18.88
N ARG A 16 21.80 -3.34 -18.42
CA ARG A 16 21.44 -3.83 -17.07
C ARG A 16 22.01 -2.96 -15.94
N ALA A 17 23.19 -2.39 -16.11
CA ALA A 17 23.79 -1.50 -15.13
C ALA A 17 22.98 -0.20 -14.94
N ALA A 18 22.52 0.40 -16.03
CA ALA A 18 21.69 1.60 -16.00
C ALA A 18 20.29 1.34 -15.40
N GLN A 19 19.68 0.20 -15.75
CA GLN A 19 18.42 -0.24 -15.15
C GLN A 19 18.55 -0.45 -13.62
N THR A 20 19.65 -1.07 -13.18
CA THR A 20 19.94 -1.31 -11.76
C THR A 20 20.13 0.01 -11.00
N ALA A 21 20.90 0.94 -11.57
CA ALA A 21 21.11 2.28 -11.00
C ALA A 21 19.79 3.07 -10.89
N TYR A 22 18.90 2.94 -11.88
CA TYR A 22 17.58 3.56 -11.83
C TYR A 22 16.74 3.04 -10.65
N PHE A 23 16.62 1.71 -10.49
CA PHE A 23 15.89 1.13 -9.36
C PHE A 23 16.50 1.51 -8.01
N ALA A 24 17.83 1.51 -7.91
CA ALA A 24 18.55 1.94 -6.72
C ALA A 24 18.23 3.40 -6.35
N ASN A 25 18.22 4.31 -7.33
CA ASN A 25 17.86 5.71 -7.10
C ASN A 25 16.42 5.87 -6.60
N VAL A 26 15.46 5.15 -7.21
CA VAL A 26 14.06 5.15 -6.74
C VAL A 26 13.97 4.67 -5.30
N ASP A 27 14.70 3.61 -4.94
CA ASP A 27 14.74 3.08 -3.58
C ASP A 27 15.35 4.07 -2.58
N ILE A 28 16.44 4.74 -2.94
CA ILE A 28 17.06 5.77 -2.09
C ILE A 28 16.06 6.89 -1.80
N TRP A 29 15.38 7.41 -2.83
CA TRP A 29 14.38 8.46 -2.65
C TRP A 29 13.21 8.01 -1.78
N VAL A 30 12.65 6.83 -2.04
CA VAL A 30 11.55 6.28 -1.24
C VAL A 30 11.94 6.14 0.22
N ASN A 31 13.11 5.56 0.52
CA ASN A 31 13.54 5.33 1.89
C ASN A 31 13.90 6.64 2.61
N SER A 32 14.58 7.58 1.94
CA SER A 32 14.90 8.90 2.49
C SER A 32 13.64 9.70 2.82
N LEU A 33 12.67 9.77 1.90
CA LEU A 33 11.38 10.43 2.17
C LEU A 33 10.62 9.72 3.29
N THR A 34 10.60 8.40 3.28
CA THR A 34 9.95 7.60 4.34
C THR A 34 10.53 7.95 5.70
N LEU A 35 11.86 7.96 5.84
CA LEU A 35 12.53 8.25 7.11
C LEU A 35 12.18 9.65 7.62
N ILE A 36 12.26 10.67 6.76
CA ILE A 36 11.91 12.04 7.10
C ILE A 36 10.45 12.10 7.58
N LEU A 37 9.51 11.53 6.83
CA LEU A 37 8.11 11.55 7.20
C LEU A 37 7.83 10.73 8.48
N GLN A 38 8.54 9.64 8.72
CA GLN A 38 8.42 8.85 9.95
C GLN A 38 8.81 9.64 11.19
N VAL A 39 9.98 10.27 11.16
CA VAL A 39 10.52 11.01 12.30
C VAL A 39 9.68 12.26 12.59
N PHE A 40 9.27 12.99 11.55
CA PHE A 40 8.62 14.27 11.74
C PHE A 40 7.09 14.19 11.73
N LEU A 41 6.48 13.36 10.88
CA LEU A 41 5.04 13.42 10.62
C LEU A 41 4.25 12.25 11.19
N THR A 42 4.75 11.02 11.19
CA THR A 42 3.94 9.83 11.51
C THR A 42 3.30 9.86 12.89
N GLY A 43 4.08 10.13 13.95
CA GLY A 43 3.54 10.24 15.30
C GLY A 43 2.56 11.40 15.45
N ARG A 44 2.90 12.56 14.86
CA ARG A 44 2.04 13.76 14.88
C ARG A 44 0.72 13.53 14.15
N LEU A 45 0.75 12.81 13.02
CA LEU A 45 -0.44 12.50 12.23
C LEU A 45 -1.36 11.55 13.00
N MET A 46 -0.82 10.45 13.54
CA MET A 46 -1.62 9.52 14.35
C MET A 46 -2.21 10.18 15.60
N ALA A 47 -1.50 11.11 16.24
CA ALA A 47 -2.00 11.85 17.39
C ALA A 47 -3.09 12.88 17.03
N ARG A 48 -2.95 13.57 15.89
CA ARG A 48 -3.87 14.66 15.50
C ARG A 48 -5.13 14.16 14.79
N ILE A 49 -4.99 13.26 13.82
CA ILE A 49 -6.11 12.79 12.98
C ILE A 49 -6.51 11.35 13.28
N GLY A 50 -5.79 10.67 14.19
CA GLY A 50 -6.10 9.32 14.62
C GLY A 50 -5.50 8.21 13.75
N VAL A 51 -5.44 7.01 14.33
CA VAL A 51 -4.89 5.80 13.71
C VAL A 51 -5.69 5.40 12.46
N GLY A 52 -7.02 5.51 12.52
CA GLY A 52 -7.92 5.14 11.42
C GLY A 52 -7.70 5.95 10.14
N LEU A 53 -7.65 7.28 10.26
CA LEU A 53 -7.40 8.16 9.10
C LEU A 53 -5.97 8.00 8.58
N THR A 54 -5.00 7.79 9.48
CA THR A 54 -3.61 7.51 9.08
C THR A 54 -3.51 6.19 8.29
N LEU A 55 -4.23 5.15 8.72
CA LEU A 55 -4.30 3.86 8.02
C LEU A 55 -4.95 4.00 6.63
N ALA A 56 -5.99 4.84 6.52
CA ALA A 56 -6.74 5.11 5.30
C ALA A 56 -5.95 5.86 4.21
N ALA A 57 -4.81 6.48 4.54
CA ALA A 57 -4.01 7.23 3.58
C ALA A 57 -3.53 6.38 2.38
N LEU A 58 -3.10 5.14 2.63
CA LEU A 58 -2.59 4.26 1.58
C LEU A 58 -3.66 3.75 0.61
N PRO A 59 -4.83 3.26 1.05
CA PRO A 59 -5.91 2.94 0.11
C PRO A 59 -6.38 4.18 -0.65
N LEU A 60 -6.47 5.35 -0.01
CA LEU A 60 -6.84 6.59 -0.70
C LEU A 60 -5.86 6.95 -1.83
N ILE A 61 -4.55 6.94 -1.55
CA ILE A 61 -3.52 7.14 -2.58
C ILE A 61 -3.58 6.05 -3.65
N SER A 62 -3.93 4.82 -3.26
CA SER A 62 -4.11 3.72 -4.22
C SER A 62 -5.30 3.97 -5.16
N ILE A 63 -6.44 4.45 -4.67
CA ILE A 63 -7.59 4.82 -5.50
C ILE A 63 -7.19 5.89 -6.53
N ILE A 64 -6.56 6.98 -6.06
CA ILE A 64 -6.14 8.10 -6.91
C ILE A 64 -5.13 7.62 -7.97
N GLY A 65 -4.12 6.85 -7.55
CA GLY A 65 -3.07 6.36 -8.43
C GLY A 65 -3.57 5.35 -9.46
N PHE A 66 -4.42 4.40 -9.07
CA PHE A 66 -5.00 3.44 -10.00
C PHE A 66 -6.01 4.07 -10.96
N ALA A 67 -6.84 5.01 -10.50
CA ALA A 67 -7.73 5.76 -11.37
C ALA A 67 -6.93 6.62 -12.38
N GLY A 68 -5.89 7.30 -11.91
CA GLY A 68 -4.98 8.07 -12.76
C GLY A 68 -4.28 7.21 -13.81
N LEU A 69 -3.76 6.03 -13.43
CA LEU A 69 -3.17 5.07 -14.37
C LEU A 69 -4.19 4.47 -15.34
N GLY A 70 -5.44 4.30 -14.90
CA GLY A 70 -6.52 3.86 -15.77
C GLY A 70 -6.78 4.85 -16.91
N LEU A 71 -6.72 6.15 -16.61
CA LEU A 71 -6.91 7.23 -17.58
C LEU A 71 -5.66 7.48 -18.44
N ALA A 72 -4.47 7.47 -17.83
CA ALA A 72 -3.20 7.79 -18.47
C ALA A 72 -2.09 6.83 -17.99
N PRO A 73 -1.95 5.65 -18.62
CA PRO A 73 -0.95 4.64 -18.23
C PRO A 73 0.46 5.00 -18.74
N VAL A 74 0.97 6.17 -18.38
CA VAL A 74 2.30 6.66 -18.77
C VAL A 74 3.35 6.41 -17.69
N LEU A 75 4.61 6.24 -18.08
CA LEU A 75 5.73 5.96 -17.17
C LEU A 75 5.78 6.89 -15.96
N PHE A 76 5.69 8.19 -16.22
CA PHE A 76 5.77 9.19 -15.17
C PHE A 76 4.71 8.97 -14.08
N ALA A 77 3.47 8.67 -14.48
CA ALA A 77 2.38 8.37 -13.55
C ALA A 77 2.65 7.09 -12.73
N VAL A 78 3.25 6.06 -13.36
CA VAL A 78 3.62 4.82 -12.68
C VAL A 78 4.67 5.06 -11.61
N VAL A 79 5.69 5.85 -11.93
CA VAL A 79 6.79 6.18 -11.01
C VAL A 79 6.28 7.01 -9.84
N VAL A 80 5.57 8.09 -10.11
CA VAL A 80 4.98 8.96 -9.08
C VAL A 80 4.08 8.15 -8.16
N PHE A 81 3.20 7.34 -8.72
CA PHE A 81 2.31 6.51 -7.92
C PHE A 81 3.08 5.45 -7.11
N THR A 82 4.08 4.81 -7.69
CA THR A 82 4.91 3.82 -6.99
C THR A 82 5.63 4.44 -5.80
N VAL A 83 6.24 5.60 -5.98
CA VAL A 83 6.92 6.34 -4.90
C VAL A 83 5.92 6.75 -3.83
N ALA A 84 4.82 7.42 -4.21
CA ALA A 84 3.81 7.88 -3.27
C ALA A 84 3.23 6.72 -2.46
N ARG A 85 2.84 5.62 -3.11
CA ARG A 85 2.27 4.44 -2.46
C ARG A 85 3.27 3.80 -1.49
N ARG A 86 4.55 3.68 -1.88
CA ARG A 86 5.58 3.10 -1.00
C ARG A 86 5.85 3.98 0.21
N VAL A 87 6.07 5.27 -0.01
CA VAL A 87 6.32 6.25 1.05
C VAL A 87 5.16 6.25 2.04
N THR A 88 3.91 6.34 1.58
CA THR A 88 2.73 6.29 2.46
C THR A 88 2.61 4.97 3.21
N ASN A 89 2.90 3.84 2.56
CA ASN A 89 2.85 2.54 3.20
C ASN A 89 3.85 2.43 4.35
N PHE A 90 5.11 2.78 4.09
CA PHE A 90 6.15 2.64 5.10
C PHE A 90 6.05 3.73 6.17
N ALA A 91 5.80 4.98 5.77
CA ALA A 91 5.75 6.09 6.71
C ALA A 91 4.51 6.06 7.60
N PHE A 92 3.33 5.75 7.05
CA PHE A 92 2.06 5.95 7.75
C PHE A 92 1.31 4.64 8.01
N SER A 93 1.03 3.86 6.97
CA SER A 93 0.11 2.73 7.12
C SER A 93 0.71 1.53 7.85
N ARG A 94 2.02 1.28 7.78
CA ARG A 94 2.68 0.25 8.60
C ARG A 94 2.60 0.60 10.09
N PRO A 95 3.07 1.79 10.55
CA PRO A 95 2.91 2.18 11.96
C PRO A 95 1.47 2.20 12.45
N ALA A 96 0.54 2.74 11.66
CA ALA A 96 -0.89 2.77 12.01
C ALA A 96 -1.48 1.35 12.16
N ARG A 97 -1.06 0.41 11.33
CA ARG A 97 -1.49 -1.00 11.42
C ARG A 97 -0.91 -1.68 12.66
N GLU A 98 0.35 -1.42 13.00
CA GLU A 98 0.93 -1.95 14.25
C GLU A 98 0.21 -1.39 15.49
N ALA A 99 -0.23 -0.12 15.45
CA ALA A 99 -1.03 0.47 16.51
C ALA A 99 -2.36 -0.29 16.76
N LEU A 100 -2.99 -0.85 15.72
CA LEU A 100 -4.22 -1.65 15.87
C LEU A 100 -4.04 -2.89 16.76
N PHE A 101 -2.81 -3.40 16.90
CA PHE A 101 -2.51 -4.55 17.74
C PHE A 101 -2.16 -4.18 19.19
N VAL A 102 -2.01 -2.89 19.51
CA VAL A 102 -1.64 -2.42 20.86
C VAL A 102 -2.71 -2.77 21.91
N PRO A 103 -4.02 -2.60 21.65
CA PRO A 103 -5.07 -2.90 22.62
C PRO A 103 -5.42 -4.40 22.73
N LEU A 104 -4.70 -5.28 22.03
CA LEU A 104 -4.98 -6.71 22.04
C LEU A 104 -4.17 -7.42 23.12
N SER A 105 -4.76 -8.44 23.74
CA SER A 105 -4.02 -9.36 24.60
C SER A 105 -2.93 -10.08 23.80
N ARG A 106 -1.91 -10.60 24.51
CA ARG A 106 -0.80 -11.36 23.87
C ARG A 106 -1.31 -12.54 23.04
N GLY A 107 -2.30 -13.27 23.55
CA GLY A 107 -2.90 -14.42 22.87
C GLY A 107 -3.66 -14.04 21.60
N GLU A 108 -4.48 -12.98 21.65
CA GLU A 108 -5.18 -12.45 20.47
C GLU A 108 -4.18 -11.96 19.42
N LYS A 109 -3.17 -11.19 19.84
CA LYS A 109 -2.13 -10.66 18.94
C LYS A 109 -1.36 -11.79 18.24
N TYR A 110 -0.96 -12.83 18.96
CA TYR A 110 -0.26 -13.97 18.39
C TYR A 110 -1.09 -14.70 17.34
N LYS A 111 -2.35 -15.03 17.66
CA LYS A 111 -3.28 -15.69 16.74
C LYS A 111 -3.57 -14.85 15.50
N ALA A 112 -3.84 -13.56 15.70
CA ALA A 112 -4.14 -12.63 14.61
C ALA A 112 -2.93 -12.46 13.67
N LYS A 113 -1.73 -12.24 14.21
CA LYS A 113 -0.52 -12.11 13.39
C LYS A 113 -0.22 -13.40 12.64
N ASN A 114 -0.28 -14.56 13.30
CA ASN A 114 -0.06 -15.84 12.63
C ASN A 114 -1.04 -16.06 11.47
N LEU A 115 -2.35 -15.81 11.68
CA LEU A 115 -3.35 -15.93 10.63
C LEU A 115 -3.08 -14.98 9.46
N ILE A 116 -2.74 -13.73 9.77
CA ILE A 116 -2.44 -12.72 8.75
C ILE A 116 -1.21 -13.13 7.93
N ASP A 117 -0.12 -13.51 8.60
CA ASP A 117 1.18 -13.80 7.98
C ASP A 117 1.17 -15.10 7.17
N THR A 118 0.46 -16.12 7.64
CA THR A 118 0.48 -17.46 7.01
C THR A 118 -0.67 -17.68 6.04
N VAL A 119 -1.86 -17.15 6.29
CA VAL A 119 -3.03 -17.38 5.45
C VAL A 119 -3.30 -16.16 4.58
N VAL A 120 -3.51 -15.00 5.20
CA VAL A 120 -3.98 -13.81 4.46
C VAL A 120 -2.94 -13.36 3.45
N TYR A 121 -1.67 -13.21 3.85
CA TYR A 121 -0.63 -12.80 2.92
C TYR A 121 -0.36 -13.86 1.85
N ARG A 122 -0.33 -15.15 2.20
CA ARG A 122 -0.04 -16.22 1.22
C ARG A 122 -1.14 -16.37 0.17
N VAL A 123 -2.40 -16.38 0.61
CA VAL A 123 -3.55 -16.42 -0.29
C VAL A 123 -3.63 -15.13 -1.11
N GLY A 124 -3.39 -13.98 -0.48
CA GLY A 124 -3.36 -12.69 -1.15
C GLY A 124 -2.30 -12.61 -2.24
N ASP A 125 -1.08 -13.10 -1.98
CA ASP A 125 0.01 -13.15 -2.97
C ASP A 125 -0.37 -14.05 -4.15
N GLN A 126 -0.97 -15.22 -3.88
CA GLN A 126 -1.38 -16.16 -4.93
C GLN A 126 -2.50 -15.57 -5.82
N ILE A 127 -3.54 -15.00 -5.20
CA ILE A 127 -4.63 -14.34 -5.93
C ILE A 127 -4.08 -13.15 -6.73
N GLY A 128 -3.21 -12.34 -6.12
CA GLY A 128 -2.59 -11.18 -6.76
C GLY A 128 -1.75 -11.57 -7.98
N ALA A 129 -0.96 -12.64 -7.88
CA ALA A 129 -0.16 -13.16 -8.98
C ALA A 129 -1.02 -13.63 -10.17
N TRP A 130 -2.13 -14.32 -9.90
CA TRP A 130 -3.05 -14.78 -10.95
C TRP A 130 -3.90 -13.66 -11.56
N THR A 131 -4.24 -12.64 -10.77
CA THR A 131 -5.14 -11.56 -11.20
C THR A 131 -4.66 -10.91 -12.51
N ASN A 132 -3.36 -10.64 -12.66
CA ASN A 132 -2.84 -10.02 -13.88
C ASN A 132 -3.06 -10.90 -15.12
N GLY A 133 -2.80 -12.22 -15.01
CA GLY A 133 -3.00 -13.17 -16.11
C GLY A 133 -4.48 -13.33 -16.48
N VAL A 134 -5.37 -13.39 -15.47
CA VAL A 134 -6.82 -13.49 -15.69
C VAL A 134 -7.35 -12.23 -16.38
N LEU A 135 -6.94 -11.04 -15.96
CA LEU A 135 -7.40 -9.79 -16.56
C LEU A 135 -6.90 -9.62 -18.00
N ILE A 136 -5.65 -10.03 -18.29
CA ILE A 136 -5.12 -10.08 -19.66
C ILE A 136 -5.93 -11.08 -20.51
N TRP A 137 -6.23 -12.27 -19.98
CA TRP A 137 -7.04 -13.27 -20.66
C TRP A 137 -8.47 -12.78 -20.98
N LEU A 138 -9.04 -11.96 -20.09
CA LEU A 138 -10.31 -11.26 -20.31
C LEU A 138 -10.21 -10.10 -21.32
N GLY A 139 -9.03 -9.84 -21.88
CA GLY A 139 -8.80 -8.81 -22.91
C GLY A 139 -8.60 -7.40 -22.37
N LEU A 140 -8.35 -7.22 -21.06
CA LEU A 140 -8.10 -5.89 -20.51
C LEU A 140 -6.69 -5.40 -20.85
N GLY A 141 -6.62 -4.21 -21.45
CA GLY A 141 -5.36 -3.47 -21.57
C GLY A 141 -4.89 -2.89 -20.23
N ILE A 142 -3.70 -2.27 -20.23
CA ILE A 142 -3.03 -1.72 -19.02
C ILE A 142 -3.97 -0.81 -18.21
N GLY A 143 -4.70 0.09 -18.89
CA GLY A 143 -5.65 0.99 -18.24
C GLY A 143 -6.83 0.26 -17.58
N GLY A 144 -7.36 -0.78 -18.23
CA GLY A 144 -8.42 -1.62 -17.68
C GLY A 144 -7.97 -2.38 -16.42
N ILE A 145 -6.75 -2.94 -16.45
CA ILE A 145 -6.13 -3.61 -15.30
C ILE A 145 -5.91 -2.63 -14.14
N ALA A 146 -5.55 -1.38 -14.42
CA ALA A 146 -5.43 -0.35 -13.39
C ALA A 146 -6.81 -0.01 -12.79
N PHE A 147 -7.84 0.20 -13.62
CA PHE A 147 -9.18 0.50 -13.13
C PHE A 147 -9.80 -0.62 -12.29
N SER A 148 -9.54 -1.89 -12.62
CA SER A 148 -10.06 -3.00 -11.82
C SER A 148 -9.53 -3.03 -10.38
N ALA A 149 -8.40 -2.36 -10.10
CA ALA A 149 -7.86 -2.22 -8.75
C ALA A 149 -8.57 -1.12 -7.92
N VAL A 150 -9.29 -0.20 -8.55
CA VAL A 150 -9.96 0.92 -7.86
C VAL A 150 -11.06 0.44 -6.90
N PRO A 151 -12.00 -0.46 -7.29
CA PRO A 151 -12.99 -1.00 -6.36
C PRO A 151 -12.37 -1.71 -5.15
N LEU A 152 -11.29 -2.48 -5.38
CA LEU A 152 -10.57 -3.16 -4.30
C LEU A 152 -9.94 -2.16 -3.32
N ALA A 153 -9.34 -1.08 -3.84
CA ALA A 153 -8.78 -0.01 -3.02
C ALA A 153 -9.87 0.78 -2.26
N ALA A 154 -11.06 0.93 -2.84
CA ALA A 154 -12.22 1.54 -2.17
C ALA A 154 -12.75 0.67 -1.02
N ILE A 155 -12.88 -0.64 -1.22
CA ILE A 155 -13.23 -1.58 -0.14
C ILE A 155 -12.18 -1.49 0.97
N TRP A 156 -10.90 -1.48 0.61
CA TRP A 156 -9.82 -1.33 1.57
C TRP A 156 -9.89 -0.02 2.35
N LEU A 157 -10.21 1.10 1.68
CA LEU A 157 -10.43 2.39 2.34
C LEU A 157 -11.52 2.31 3.41
N VAL A 158 -12.67 1.73 3.05
CA VAL A 158 -13.79 1.53 3.98
C VAL A 158 -13.37 0.67 5.17
N LEU A 159 -12.64 -0.43 4.93
CA LEU A 159 -12.12 -1.30 5.99
C LEU A 159 -11.14 -0.56 6.91
N SER A 160 -10.26 0.28 6.38
CA SER A 160 -9.33 1.09 7.18
C SER A 160 -10.06 2.05 8.10
N LEU A 161 -11.10 2.73 7.60
CA LEU A 161 -11.93 3.63 8.41
C LEU A 161 -12.73 2.88 9.47
N TRP A 162 -13.30 1.72 9.11
CA TRP A 162 -14.05 0.88 10.03
C TRP A 162 -13.17 0.33 11.16
N LEU A 163 -11.98 -0.19 10.84
CA LEU A 163 -11.00 -0.62 11.85
C LEU A 163 -10.56 0.53 12.75
N GLY A 164 -10.38 1.72 12.18
CA GLY A 164 -10.09 2.94 12.93
C GLY A 164 -11.15 3.26 13.98
N ARG A 165 -12.44 3.16 13.63
CA ARG A 165 -13.54 3.35 14.58
C ARG A 165 -13.54 2.29 15.68
N LYS A 166 -13.32 1.03 15.32
CA LYS A 166 -13.24 -0.08 16.30
C LYS A 166 -12.06 0.07 17.25
N TYR A 167 -10.92 0.57 16.76
CA TYR A 167 -9.74 0.85 17.57
C TYR A 167 -10.04 1.88 18.66
N VAL A 168 -10.68 3.00 18.31
CA VAL A 168 -11.07 4.03 19.29
C VAL A 168 -11.99 3.45 20.36
N LEU A 169 -13.01 2.69 19.95
CA LEU A 169 -13.94 2.05 20.90
C LEU A 169 -13.24 1.09 21.88
N LYS A 170 -12.27 0.29 21.39
CA LYS A 170 -11.52 -0.65 22.24
C LYS A 170 -10.52 0.06 23.15
N GLN A 171 -10.02 1.23 22.75
CA GLN A 171 -9.12 2.06 23.58
C GLN A 171 -9.86 2.77 24.72
N SER A 172 -11.15 3.09 24.54
CA SER A 172 -11.98 3.75 25.55
C SER A 172 -12.66 2.81 26.56
N GLY A 173 -12.52 1.49 26.41
CA GLY A 173 -13.07 0.50 27.34
C GLY A 173 -12.21 0.33 28.61
N PRO A 174 -12.77 -0.20 29.71
CA PRO A 174 -11.99 -0.44 30.94
C PRO A 174 -10.83 -1.42 30.65
N PRO A 175 -9.66 -1.23 31.29
CA PRO A 175 -8.53 -2.13 31.13
C PRO A 175 -8.94 -3.55 31.55
N GLN A 176 -8.66 -4.53 30.68
CA GLN A 176 -8.85 -5.96 30.94
C GLN A 176 -7.68 -6.55 31.69
#